data_AF-I3SFI9-F1
#
_entry.id   AF-I3SFI9-F1
#
_cell.length_a   1.000
_cell.length_b   1.000
_cell.length_c   1.000
_cell.angle_alpha   90.00
_cell.angle_beta   90.00
_cell.angle_gamma   90.00
#
_symmetry.space_group_name_H-M   'P 1'
#
loop_
_entity.id
_entity.type
_entity.pdbx_description
1 polymer ?
#
loop_
_entity_poly.entity_id
_entity_poly.type
_entity_poly.pdbx_seq_one_letter_code
_entity_poly.pdbx_strand_id
1 'polypeptide(L)'
;MGKKALAVSNDISSPFLRTYAHCSKDSVGVTLLLINLSNQTNFILNVQNPVTASAEGNAVTKSTHKGNSFFDHLKRTFSWVGTKGSEVTYREEYHLTSHDDIIRSQTMVLNGIPLELTSEGNFPPLDPVRSNVLSPIYMAPLSIAFIVYPNFDAPACARHRKL
;
A
#
# COMPACT_ATOMS: atom_id res chain seq x y z
N MET A 1 0.14 1.31 -11.94
CA MET A 1 1.17 0.27 -11.73
C MET A 1 2.22 0.36 -12.84
N GLY A 2 3.50 0.15 -12.50
CA GLY A 2 4.63 0.21 -13.43
C GLY A 2 4.97 -1.14 -14.07
N LYS A 3 6.04 -1.15 -14.88
CA LYS A 3 6.41 -2.31 -15.71
C LYS A 3 7.09 -3.45 -14.95
N LYS A 4 7.70 -3.18 -13.80
CA LYS A 4 8.42 -4.17 -13.00
C LYS A 4 7.46 -4.80 -12.00
N ALA A 5 7.15 -6.08 -12.17
CA ALA A 5 6.40 -6.86 -11.19
C ALA A 5 7.28 -7.20 -9.98
N LEU A 6 6.67 -7.31 -8.81
CA LEU A 6 7.28 -7.69 -7.55
C LEU A 6 6.55 -8.91 -6.97
N ALA A 7 7.28 -9.75 -6.23
CA ALA A 7 6.65 -10.79 -5.44
C ALA A 7 6.00 -10.20 -4.19
N VAL A 8 4.83 -10.74 -3.81
CA VAL A 8 4.14 -10.41 -2.57
C VAL A 8 3.74 -11.71 -1.88
N SER A 9 4.00 -11.77 -0.57
CA SER A 9 3.51 -12.83 0.30
C SER A 9 2.53 -12.20 1.29
N ASN A 10 1.51 -12.96 1.66
CA ASN A 10 0.59 -12.58 2.72
C ASN A 10 0.38 -13.77 3.64
N ASP A 11 0.26 -13.51 4.93
CA ASP A 11 0.08 -14.55 5.95
C ASP A 11 -1.41 -14.94 6.11
N ILE A 12 -2.29 -14.32 5.31
CA ILE A 12 -3.73 -14.54 5.36
C ILE A 12 -4.06 -15.78 4.53
N SER A 13 -4.41 -16.87 5.22
CA SER A 13 -4.90 -18.09 4.57
C SER A 13 -6.35 -17.92 4.09
N SER A 14 -6.57 -17.09 3.08
CA SER A 14 -7.88 -16.92 2.43
C SER A 14 -7.77 -16.99 0.92
N PRO A 15 -8.56 -17.87 0.25
CA PRO A 15 -8.58 -17.93 -1.21
C PRO A 15 -9.27 -16.71 -1.86
N PHE A 16 -9.93 -15.88 -1.05
CA PHE A 16 -10.72 -14.74 -1.53
C PHE A 16 -9.93 -13.44 -1.62
N LEU A 17 -8.72 -13.38 -1.03
CA LEU A 17 -7.86 -12.22 -1.12
C LEU A 17 -6.76 -12.48 -2.16
N ARG A 18 -6.71 -11.66 -3.21
CA ARG A 18 -5.59 -11.65 -4.17
C ARG A 18 -4.78 -10.39 -4.01
N THR A 19 -3.46 -10.54 -4.03
CA THR A 19 -2.51 -9.44 -3.85
C THR A 19 -1.49 -9.48 -4.98
N TYR A 20 -1.23 -8.32 -5.57
CA TYR A 20 -0.22 -8.15 -6.61
C TYR A 20 0.57 -6.88 -6.32
N ALA A 21 1.86 -6.87 -6.66
CA ALA A 21 2.74 -5.75 -6.40
C ALA A 21 3.58 -5.44 -7.63
N HIS A 22 3.70 -4.15 -7.96
CA HIS A 22 4.59 -3.67 -9.01
C HIS A 22 5.35 -2.45 -8.49
N CYS A 23 6.51 -2.14 -9.08
CA CYS A 23 7.06 -0.79 -8.94
C CYS A 23 6.07 0.24 -9.47
N SER A 24 6.05 1.44 -8.90
CA SER A 24 5.18 2.52 -9.35
C SER A 24 5.57 2.98 -10.77
N LYS A 25 4.58 3.41 -11.57
CA LYS A 25 4.78 3.70 -13.02
C LYS A 25 5.66 4.93 -13.25
N ASP A 26 5.41 6.00 -12.49
CA ASP A 26 6.00 7.32 -12.74
C ASP A 26 6.67 7.90 -11.50
N SER A 27 6.78 7.12 -10.41
CA SER A 27 7.41 7.52 -9.15
C SER A 27 8.30 6.42 -8.59
N VAL A 28 9.19 6.79 -7.68
CA VAL A 28 9.93 5.81 -6.87
C VAL A 28 8.96 5.26 -5.83
N GLY A 29 8.98 3.94 -5.62
CA GLY A 29 8.10 3.24 -4.69
C GLY A 29 7.37 2.07 -5.33
N VAL A 30 6.31 1.62 -4.66
CA VAL A 30 5.54 0.43 -5.07
C VAL A 30 4.05 0.76 -5.16
N THR A 31 3.37 0.03 -6.04
CA THR A 31 1.91 0.01 -6.13
C THR A 31 1.42 -1.40 -5.90
N LEU A 32 0.52 -1.58 -4.94
CA LEU A 32 -0.21 -2.81 -4.70
C LEU A 32 -1.56 -2.78 -5.41
N LEU A 33 -1.99 -3.93 -5.91
CA LEU A 33 -3.36 -4.20 -6.31
C LEU A 33 -3.91 -5.28 -5.38
N LEU A 34 -4.97 -4.94 -4.67
CA LEU A 34 -5.65 -5.80 -3.71
C LEU A 34 -7.05 -6.10 -4.26
N ILE A 35 -7.45 -7.37 -4.25
CA ILE A 35 -8.76 -7.80 -4.74
C ILE A 35 -9.41 -8.65 -3.66
N ASN A 36 -10.55 -8.19 -3.15
CA ASN A 36 -11.40 -8.96 -2.27
C ASN A 36 -12.54 -9.59 -3.07
N LEU A 37 -12.52 -10.90 -3.19
CA LEU A 37 -13.53 -11.70 -3.89
C LEU A 37 -14.59 -12.29 -2.94
N SER A 38 -14.47 -12.05 -1.63
CA SER A 38 -15.48 -12.46 -0.66
C SER A 38 -16.66 -11.50 -0.75
N ASN A 39 -17.88 -12.03 -0.68
CA ASN A 39 -19.11 -11.23 -0.61
C ASN A 39 -19.55 -10.90 0.82
N GLN A 40 -18.84 -11.39 1.84
CA GLN A 40 -19.22 -11.22 3.25
C GLN A 40 -18.05 -10.77 4.12
N THR A 41 -16.81 -10.97 3.69
CA THR A 41 -15.62 -10.73 4.50
C THR A 41 -15.01 -9.39 4.16
N ASN A 42 -14.78 -8.58 5.19
CA ASN A 42 -13.87 -7.44 5.12
C ASN A 42 -12.45 -7.92 5.44
N PHE A 43 -11.46 -7.47 4.68
CA PHE A 43 -10.05 -7.70 5.05
C PHE A 43 -9.43 -6.44 5.64
N ILE A 44 -8.60 -6.62 6.67
CA ILE A 44 -7.81 -5.57 7.29
C ILE A 44 -6.35 -5.97 7.13
N LEU A 45 -5.58 -5.15 6.42
CA LEU A 45 -4.25 -5.51 5.94
C LEU A 45 -3.20 -4.52 6.44
N ASN A 46 -2.05 -5.04 6.83
CA ASN A 46 -0.85 -4.25 7.13
C ASN A 46 0.25 -4.63 6.14
N VAL A 47 0.99 -3.65 5.65
CA VAL A 47 2.10 -3.87 4.70
C VAL A 47 3.41 -3.81 5.47
N GLN A 48 4.25 -4.82 5.27
CA GLN A 48 5.59 -4.90 5.86
C GLN A 48 6.65 -4.94 4.77
N ASN A 49 7.84 -4.38 5.04
CA ASN A 49 8.99 -4.48 4.15
C ASN A 49 9.94 -5.58 4.68
N PRO A 50 10.20 -6.66 3.90
CA PRO A 50 11.09 -7.72 4.33
C PRO A 50 12.56 -7.27 4.45
N VAL A 51 12.97 -6.18 3.81
CA VAL A 51 14.37 -5.67 3.85
C VAL A 51 14.78 -5.26 5.28
N THR A 52 13.83 -4.95 6.16
CA THR A 52 14.08 -4.63 7.57
C THR A 52 13.92 -5.81 8.53
N ALA A 53 13.44 -6.97 8.06
CA ALA A 53 13.21 -8.15 8.91
C ALA A 53 14.47 -9.01 9.15
N SER A 54 15.52 -8.82 8.36
CA SER A 54 16.77 -9.60 8.43
C SER A 54 17.82 -9.03 9.39
N ALA A 55 17.50 -7.98 10.17
CA ALA A 55 18.38 -7.40 11.18
C ALA A 55 18.22 -8.01 12.59
N GLU A 56 17.57 -9.17 12.71
CA GLU A 56 17.56 -9.98 13.94
C GLU A 56 18.73 -10.95 13.96
N GLY A 57 19.92 -10.43 14.26
CA GLY A 57 21.13 -11.22 14.43
C GLY A 57 22.13 -10.51 15.33
N ASN A 58 22.11 -10.88 16.62
CA ASN A 58 23.11 -10.58 17.66
C ASN A 58 23.11 -9.16 18.25
N ALA A 59 22.47 -8.99 19.41
CA ALA A 59 22.88 -7.97 20.38
C ALA A 59 22.75 -8.53 21.80
N VAL A 60 23.89 -8.98 22.33
CA VAL A 60 24.14 -9.32 23.73
C VAL A 60 23.78 -8.13 24.62
N THR A 61 23.16 -8.46 25.75
CA THR A 61 22.72 -7.59 26.84
C THR A 61 23.83 -6.72 27.41
N LYS A 62 23.68 -5.39 27.40
CA LYS A 62 24.16 -4.48 28.48
C LYS A 62 23.20 -3.30 28.66
N SER A 63 23.16 -2.84 29.90
CA SER A 63 22.02 -2.22 30.58
C SER A 63 22.00 -0.68 30.56
N THR A 64 20.80 -0.15 30.88
CA THR A 64 20.55 1.11 31.59
C THR A 64 20.72 2.42 30.82
N HIS A 65 19.61 3.05 30.41
CA HIS A 65 19.21 4.39 30.86
C HIS A 65 17.75 4.71 30.49
N LYS A 66 17.08 5.36 31.43
CA LYS A 66 15.66 5.71 31.53
C LYS A 66 15.22 6.70 30.44
N GLY A 67 14.39 6.24 29.51
CA GLY A 67 13.69 7.03 28.49
C GLY A 67 12.74 6.12 27.72
N ASN A 68 11.48 6.54 27.51
CA ASN A 68 10.33 5.72 27.09
C ASN A 68 10.62 4.61 26.05
N SER A 69 10.72 3.35 26.52
CA SER A 69 11.06 2.14 25.74
C SER A 69 10.07 1.77 24.64
N PHE A 70 8.85 2.32 24.68
CA PHE A 70 7.84 2.10 23.62
C PHE A 70 8.23 2.80 22.30
N PHE A 71 8.87 3.98 22.35
CA PHE A 71 9.20 4.74 21.14
C PHE A 71 10.43 4.18 20.42
N ASP A 72 11.36 3.56 21.14
CA ASP A 72 12.55 2.94 20.53
C ASP A 72 12.22 1.64 19.80
N HIS A 73 11.22 0.87 20.27
CA HIS A 73 10.72 -0.31 19.54
C HIS A 73 9.99 0.08 18.25
N LEU A 74 9.22 1.19 18.28
CA LEU A 74 8.49 1.72 17.12
C LEU A 74 9.42 2.31 16.06
N LYS A 75 10.54 2.92 16.48
CA LYS A 75 11.60 3.37 15.57
C LYS A 75 12.32 2.21 14.89
N ARG A 76 12.45 1.07 15.57
CA ARG A 76 13.24 -0.08 15.09
C ARG A 76 12.54 -0.93 14.03
N THR A 77 11.21 -0.97 14.04
CA THR A 77 10.41 -1.61 12.99
C THR A 77 10.40 -0.82 11.67
N PHE A 78 10.88 0.42 11.67
CA PHE A 78 10.78 1.35 10.54
C PHE A 78 12.04 2.20 10.33
N SER A 79 13.22 1.57 10.35
CA SER A 79 14.45 2.17 9.83
C SER A 79 14.41 2.28 8.29
N TRP A 80 13.46 3.04 7.73
CA TRP A 80 13.54 3.61 6.37
C TRP A 80 14.53 4.80 6.31
N VAL A 81 15.39 4.97 7.32
CA VAL A 81 16.33 6.09 7.37
C VAL A 81 17.66 5.64 6.78
N GLY A 82 17.73 5.77 5.46
CA GLY A 82 18.94 5.57 4.66
C GLY A 82 19.03 6.57 3.51
N THR A 83 19.38 7.82 3.85
CA THR A 83 19.85 8.91 2.94
C THR A 83 18.78 9.80 2.29
N LYS A 84 18.51 10.93 2.94
CA LYS A 84 18.00 12.22 2.41
C LYS A 84 16.97 12.16 1.25
N GLY A 85 15.69 12.08 1.59
CA GLY A 85 14.57 12.42 0.68
C GLY A 85 13.22 12.34 1.40
N SER A 86 12.71 13.49 1.86
CA SER A 86 11.37 13.82 2.41
C SER A 86 10.54 12.71 3.10
N GLU A 87 10.16 12.98 4.35
CA GLU A 87 9.16 12.29 5.19
C GLU A 87 7.83 11.99 4.47
N VAL A 88 7.79 10.97 3.60
CA VAL A 88 6.51 10.49 3.07
C VAL A 88 5.85 9.66 4.17
N THR A 89 4.92 10.30 4.88
CA THR A 89 4.12 9.71 5.96
C THR A 89 2.76 9.22 5.48
N TYR A 90 2.48 9.35 4.17
CA TYR A 90 1.21 8.95 3.58
C TYR A 90 1.36 7.96 2.43
N ARG A 91 0.30 7.20 2.21
CA ARG A 91 0.06 6.39 1.01
C ARG A 91 -1.20 6.91 0.33
N GLU A 92 -1.34 6.61 -0.95
CA GLU A 92 -2.51 6.96 -1.74
C GLU A 92 -3.34 5.70 -1.99
N GLU A 93 -4.63 5.79 -1.73
CA GLU A 93 -5.58 4.69 -1.85
C GLU A 93 -6.66 5.01 -2.88
N TYR A 94 -6.90 4.06 -3.77
CA TYR A 94 -7.92 4.11 -4.80
C TYR A 94 -8.82 2.88 -4.64
N HIS A 95 -9.85 3.01 -3.82
CA HIS A 95 -10.82 1.94 -3.58
C HIS A 95 -11.93 2.00 -4.62
N LEU A 96 -12.16 0.87 -5.26
CA LEU A 96 -13.11 0.69 -6.33
C LEU A 96 -14.18 -0.31 -5.90
N THR A 97 -15.42 0.15 -5.91
CA THR A 97 -16.62 -0.66 -5.67
C THR A 97 -17.60 -0.54 -6.83
N SER A 98 -18.57 -1.44 -6.90
CA SER A 98 -19.69 -1.29 -7.82
C SER A 98 -20.67 -0.22 -7.32
N HIS A 99 -21.29 0.52 -8.22
CA HIS A 99 -22.38 1.42 -7.86
C HIS A 99 -23.54 0.67 -7.19
N ASP A 100 -24.06 1.23 -6.09
CA ASP A 100 -25.13 0.67 -5.25
C ASP A 100 -24.89 -0.78 -4.78
N ASP A 101 -23.62 -1.20 -4.66
CA ASP A 101 -23.23 -2.58 -4.31
C ASP A 101 -23.75 -3.65 -5.32
N ILE A 102 -24.11 -3.23 -6.54
CA ILE A 102 -24.56 -4.11 -7.61
C ILE A 102 -23.37 -4.51 -8.48
N ILE A 103 -22.82 -5.71 -8.31
CA ILE A 103 -21.65 -6.21 -9.07
C ILE A 103 -21.82 -6.22 -10.60
N ARG A 104 -23.07 -6.17 -11.09
CA ARG A 104 -23.40 -6.09 -12.52
C ARG A 104 -23.53 -4.66 -13.05
N SER A 105 -23.39 -3.66 -12.18
CA SER A 105 -23.40 -2.26 -12.58
C SER A 105 -22.29 -1.98 -13.58
N GLN A 106 -22.56 -1.12 -14.55
CA GLN A 106 -21.57 -0.63 -15.50
C GLN A 106 -20.82 0.59 -14.97
N THR A 107 -21.26 1.15 -13.84
CA THR A 107 -20.63 2.28 -13.18
C THR A 107 -19.81 1.79 -11.99
N MET A 108 -18.53 2.13 -12.01
CA MET A 108 -17.61 1.92 -10.89
C MET A 108 -17.58 3.17 -10.02
N VAL A 109 -17.39 2.99 -8.72
CA VAL A 109 -17.29 4.06 -7.73
C VAL A 109 -15.87 4.08 -7.19
N LEU A 110 -15.17 5.21 -7.33
CA LEU A 110 -13.83 5.43 -6.80
C LEU A 110 -13.91 6.25 -5.52
N ASN A 111 -13.49 5.68 -4.39
CA ASN A 111 -13.45 6.37 -3.10
C ASN A 111 -14.80 7.05 -2.73
N GLY A 112 -15.92 6.44 -3.14
CA GLY A 112 -17.27 6.98 -2.95
C GLY A 112 -17.82 7.85 -4.08
N ILE A 113 -17.02 8.17 -5.11
CA ILE A 113 -17.40 9.02 -6.24
C ILE A 113 -17.61 8.16 -7.50
N PRO A 114 -18.81 8.15 -8.12
CA PRO A 114 -19.04 7.46 -9.38
C PRO A 114 -18.12 7.95 -10.50
N LEU A 115 -17.52 7.01 -11.24
CA LEU A 115 -16.68 7.30 -12.39
C LEU A 115 -17.54 7.39 -13.65
N GLU A 116 -17.99 8.62 -13.95
CA GLU A 116 -18.77 8.92 -15.15
C GLU A 116 -18.07 9.99 -15.98
N LEU A 117 -18.28 9.93 -17.29
CA LEU A 117 -17.81 10.99 -18.17
C LEU A 117 -18.62 12.25 -17.91
N THR A 118 -17.96 13.40 -18.03
CA THR A 118 -18.66 14.69 -18.08
C THR A 118 -19.60 14.76 -19.28
N SER A 119 -20.51 15.73 -19.30
CA SER A 119 -21.39 15.99 -20.45
C SER A 119 -20.63 16.25 -21.76
N GLU A 120 -19.39 16.72 -21.68
CA GLU A 120 -18.51 16.90 -22.83
C GLU A 120 -17.72 15.63 -23.23
N GLY A 121 -17.89 14.52 -22.51
CA GLY A 121 -17.17 13.27 -22.76
C GLY A 121 -15.76 13.19 -22.15
N ASN A 122 -15.37 14.17 -21.31
CA ASN A 122 -14.09 14.15 -20.62
C ASN A 122 -14.06 13.10 -19.51
N PHE A 123 -12.89 12.48 -19.29
CA PHE A 123 -12.67 11.55 -18.19
C PHE A 123 -12.75 12.26 -16.83
N PRO A 124 -13.39 11.65 -15.82
CA PRO A 124 -13.39 12.18 -14.47
C PRO A 124 -11.97 12.11 -13.86
N PRO A 125 -11.65 13.00 -12.92
CA PRO A 125 -10.40 12.89 -12.17
C PRO A 125 -10.38 11.58 -11.37
N LEU A 126 -9.21 10.96 -11.29
CA LEU A 126 -8.98 9.77 -10.48
C LEU A 126 -8.21 10.19 -9.24
N ASP A 127 -8.91 10.74 -8.25
CA ASP A 127 -8.30 11.31 -7.05
C ASP A 127 -8.13 10.25 -5.95
N PRO A 128 -6.94 10.14 -5.35
CA PRO A 128 -6.71 9.23 -4.22
C PRO A 128 -7.25 9.78 -2.91
N VAL A 129 -7.54 8.87 -1.98
CA VAL A 129 -7.56 9.19 -0.56
C VAL A 129 -6.15 9.03 -0.01
N ARG A 130 -5.66 10.03 0.72
CA ARG A 130 -4.35 9.95 1.40
C ARG A 130 -4.54 9.43 2.81
N SER A 131 -3.92 8.29 3.09
CA SER A 131 -3.94 7.63 4.40
C SER A 131 -2.54 7.65 5.01
N ASN A 132 -2.45 7.65 6.34
CA ASN A 132 -1.16 7.47 7.00
C ASN A 132 -0.57 6.10 6.65
N VAL A 133 0.73 6.03 6.35
CA VAL A 133 1.41 4.76 5.98
C VAL A 133 1.27 3.66 7.03
N LEU A 134 1.10 4.00 8.31
CA LEU A 134 0.97 3.09 9.44
C LEU A 134 -0.46 2.60 9.69
N SER A 135 -1.47 3.27 9.14
CA SER A 135 -2.85 2.84 9.31
C SER A 135 -3.09 1.51 8.60
N PRO A 136 -3.94 0.61 9.09
CA PRO A 136 -4.32 -0.57 8.31
C PRO A 136 -5.03 -0.15 7.02
N ILE A 137 -4.97 -1.01 6.00
CA ILE A 137 -5.77 -0.91 4.78
C ILE A 137 -7.03 -1.73 4.98
N TYR A 138 -8.19 -1.12 4.71
CA TYR A 138 -9.49 -1.79 4.82
C TYR A 138 -9.99 -2.14 3.42
N MET A 139 -10.35 -3.41 3.21
CA MET A 139 -10.90 -3.91 1.95
C MET A 139 -12.33 -4.38 2.17
N ALA A 140 -13.28 -3.69 1.54
CA ALA A 140 -14.70 -4.06 1.55
C ALA A 140 -14.93 -5.39 0.76
N PRO A 141 -16.03 -6.12 1.00
CA PRO A 141 -16.43 -7.25 0.17
C PRO A 141 -16.54 -6.87 -1.32
N LEU A 142 -16.25 -7.80 -2.22
CA LEU A 142 -16.36 -7.65 -3.69
C LEU A 142 -15.74 -6.35 -4.23
N SER A 143 -14.60 -5.95 -3.70
CA SER A 143 -13.94 -4.68 -4.04
C SER A 143 -12.51 -4.86 -4.54
N ILE A 144 -12.00 -3.83 -5.18
CA ILE A 144 -10.64 -3.73 -5.68
C ILE A 144 -10.01 -2.46 -5.11
N ALA A 145 -8.73 -2.50 -4.75
CA ALA A 145 -8.01 -1.29 -4.36
C ALA A 145 -6.63 -1.23 -4.99
N PHE A 146 -6.25 -0.03 -5.45
CA PHE A 146 -4.85 0.28 -5.74
C PHE A 146 -4.28 1.09 -4.57
N ILE A 147 -3.15 0.62 -4.03
CA ILE A 147 -2.48 1.26 -2.90
C ILE A 147 -1.08 1.65 -3.35
N VAL A 148 -0.81 2.96 -3.41
CA VAL A 148 0.48 3.50 -3.83
C VAL A 148 1.25 3.93 -2.59
N TYR A 149 2.43 3.33 -2.40
CA TYR A 149 3.40 3.75 -1.39
C TYR A 149 4.53 4.52 -2.09
N PRO A 150 4.53 5.86 -2.04
CA PRO A 150 5.61 6.66 -2.59
C PRO A 150 6.88 6.43 -1.78
N ASN A 151 8.03 6.43 -2.44
CA ASN A 151 9.35 6.25 -1.84
C ASN A 151 9.51 4.99 -0.98
N PHE A 152 8.68 3.96 -1.21
CA PHE A 152 8.85 2.65 -0.58
C PHE A 152 10.22 2.06 -0.92
N ASP A 153 10.97 1.64 0.10
CA ASP A 153 12.31 1.06 -0.07
C ASP A 153 12.23 -0.33 -0.72
N ALA A 154 12.26 -0.33 -2.05
CA ALA A 154 12.36 -1.51 -2.88
C ALA A 154 13.51 -1.28 -3.86
N PRO A 155 14.69 -1.90 -3.66
CA PRO A 155 15.86 -1.70 -4.51
C PRO A 155 15.59 -1.95 -6.00
N ALA A 156 14.72 -2.92 -6.32
CA ALA A 156 14.30 -3.20 -7.70
C ALA A 156 13.54 -2.04 -8.37
N CYS A 157 12.94 -1.15 -7.57
CA CYS A 157 12.16 0.01 -8.01
C CYS A 157 12.96 1.32 -8.04
N ALA A 158 14.23 1.29 -7.65
CA ALA A 158 15.11 2.44 -7.80
C ALA A 158 15.20 2.83 -9.29
N ARG A 159 15.15 4.14 -9.57
CA ARG A 159 15.44 4.66 -10.90
C ARG A 159 16.93 4.48 -11.15
N HIS A 160 17.30 3.57 -12.04
CA HIS A 160 18.64 3.61 -12.62
C HIS A 160 18.73 4.91 -13.44
N ARG A 161 19.49 5.89 -12.94
CA ARG A 161 20.02 6.94 -13.81
C ARG A 161 20.90 6.23 -14.83
N LYS A 162 20.48 6.17 -16.09
CA LYS A 162 21.44 6.02 -17.17
C LYS A 162 22.30 7.28 -17.13
N LEU A 163 23.55 7.12 -16.69
CA LEU A 163 24.61 8.11 -16.88
C LEU A 163 24.97 8.15 -18.36
#